data_AF-A0A2T0WQY0-F1
#
_entry.id   AF-A0A2T0WQY0-F1
#
_cell.length_a   1.000
_cell.length_b   1.000
_cell.length_c   1.000
_cell.angle_alpha   90.00
_cell.angle_beta   90.00
_cell.angle_gamma   90.00
#
_symmetry.space_group_name_H-M   'P 1'
#
loop_
_entity.id
_entity.type
_entity.pdbx_description
1 polymer ?
#
loop_
_entity_poly.entity_id
_entity_poly.type
_entity_poly.pdbx_seq_one_letter_code
_entity_poly.pdbx_strand_id
1 'polypeptide(L)'
;MTYSYNFPRPAVTVDAVVVCTEKNSILLIKRKNDPFKGKWALPGGFVDEDEIPEKAVQRELKEETNLDLKPLSMIGVFGEKGRDPRGWTISIAYYFECIEELMSMAKSGSDSAETEWFPTSELPELAFDHKEIIAKALDGKDRSKKTQ
;
A
#
# COMPACT_ATOMS: atom_id res chain seq x y z
N MET A 1 -22.88 14.33 7.35
CA MET A 1 -22.92 15.81 7.29
C MET A 1 -22.39 16.25 5.93
N THR A 2 -22.97 17.27 5.31
CA THR A 2 -22.46 17.80 4.04
C THR A 2 -21.51 18.94 4.33
N TYR A 3 -20.23 18.77 4.02
CA TYR A 3 -19.24 19.81 4.21
C TYR A 3 -19.13 20.69 2.96
N SER A 4 -19.09 22.02 3.14
CA SER A 4 -18.84 22.99 2.06
C SER A 4 -17.54 23.73 2.36
N TYR A 5 -16.63 23.76 1.39
CA TYR A 5 -15.31 24.35 1.54
C TYR A 5 -15.02 25.32 0.40
N ASN A 6 -14.30 26.41 0.70
CA ASN A 6 -13.88 27.40 -0.30
C ASN A 6 -12.82 26.86 -1.27
N PHE A 7 -12.13 25.78 -0.90
CA PHE A 7 -11.10 25.13 -1.70
C PHE A 7 -11.45 23.64 -1.86
N PRO A 8 -11.34 23.07 -3.07
CA PRO A 8 -11.49 21.63 -3.26
C PRO A 8 -10.50 20.87 -2.38
N ARG A 9 -10.89 19.68 -1.91
CA ARG A 9 -10.04 18.81 -1.10
C ARG A 9 -9.76 17.51 -1.86
N PRO A 10 -8.52 17.02 -1.86
CA PRO A 10 -8.25 15.68 -2.35
C PRO A 10 -8.82 14.65 -1.39
N ALA A 11 -9.12 13.46 -1.90
CA ALA A 11 -9.16 12.29 -1.04
C ALA A 11 -7.73 11.93 -0.61
N VAL A 12 -7.56 11.49 0.64
CA VAL A 12 -6.26 11.03 1.15
C VAL A 12 -6.31 9.52 1.32
N THR A 13 -5.34 8.84 0.72
CA THR A 13 -5.16 7.40 0.84
C THR A 13 -3.79 7.08 1.40
N VAL A 14 -3.61 5.82 1.77
CA VAL A 14 -2.34 5.25 2.21
C VAL A 14 -2.10 3.92 1.49
N ASP A 15 -0.83 3.61 1.23
CA ASP A 15 -0.40 2.36 0.62
C ASP A 15 0.72 1.72 1.44
N ALA A 16 0.60 0.42 1.73
CA ALA A 16 1.59 -0.37 2.46
C ALA A 16 2.46 -1.17 1.48
N VAL A 17 3.75 -0.83 1.39
CA VAL A 17 4.75 -1.67 0.72
C VAL A 17 5.33 -2.63 1.74
N VAL A 18 4.77 -3.84 1.80
CA VAL A 18 5.23 -4.89 2.73
C VAL A 18 6.16 -5.85 2.00
N VAL A 19 7.43 -5.87 2.41
CA VAL A 19 8.45 -6.70 1.79
C VAL A 19 9.01 -7.69 2.80
N CYS A 20 9.18 -8.93 2.36
CA CYS A 20 9.99 -9.93 3.04
C CYS A 20 11.35 -10.00 2.36
N THR A 21 12.38 -9.44 3.00
CA THR A 21 13.74 -9.42 2.43
C THR A 21 14.32 -10.83 2.30
N GLU A 22 14.03 -11.72 3.24
CA GLU A 22 14.52 -13.11 3.24
C GLU A 22 14.08 -13.89 2.00
N LYS A 23 12.85 -13.62 1.52
CA LYS A 23 12.29 -14.21 0.30
C LYS A 23 12.39 -13.33 -0.94
N ASN A 24 12.86 -12.09 -0.81
CA ASN A 24 12.80 -11.08 -1.86
C ASN A 24 11.39 -10.92 -2.46
N SER A 25 10.37 -10.98 -1.60
CA SER A 25 8.96 -10.96 -2.01
C SER A 25 8.22 -9.74 -1.48
N ILE A 26 7.17 -9.34 -2.18
CA ILE A 26 6.25 -8.26 -1.80
C ILE A 26 4.83 -8.78 -1.67
N LEU A 27 4.09 -8.29 -0.68
CA LEU A 27 2.70 -8.60 -0.48
C LEU A 27 1.81 -7.75 -1.38
N LEU A 28 0.91 -8.40 -2.12
CA LEU A 28 -0.10 -7.73 -2.93
C LEU A 28 -1.49 -8.28 -2.62
N ILE A 29 -2.50 -7.45 -2.88
CA ILE A 29 -3.90 -7.81 -2.78
C ILE A 29 -4.60 -7.66 -4.12
N LYS A 30 -5.59 -8.51 -4.39
CA LYS A 30 -6.40 -8.43 -5.60
C LYS A 30 -7.62 -7.57 -5.37
N ARG A 31 -7.75 -6.49 -6.15
CA ARG A 31 -8.85 -5.53 -6.02
C ARG A 31 -10.19 -6.16 -6.39
N LYS A 32 -11.20 -5.94 -5.56
CA LYS A 32 -12.57 -6.45 -5.79
C LYS A 32 -13.50 -5.48 -6.50
N ASN A 33 -13.20 -4.19 -6.36
CA ASN A 33 -14.07 -3.10 -6.76
C ASN A 33 -13.38 -2.27 -7.84
N ASP A 34 -14.21 -1.65 -8.68
CA ASP A 34 -13.73 -0.61 -9.58
C ASP A 34 -13.18 0.60 -8.81
N PRO A 35 -12.20 1.32 -9.37
CA PRO A 35 -11.47 1.03 -10.62
C PRO A 35 -10.51 -0.16 -10.47
N PHE A 36 -10.03 -0.71 -11.60
CA PHE A 36 -9.02 -1.78 -11.64
C PHE A 36 -9.44 -3.08 -10.94
N LYS A 37 -10.74 -3.42 -10.98
CA LYS A 37 -11.24 -4.69 -10.48
C LYS A 37 -10.47 -5.88 -11.08
N GLY A 38 -10.05 -6.81 -10.24
CA GLY A 38 -9.28 -7.99 -10.62
C GLY A 38 -7.77 -7.77 -10.79
N LYS A 39 -7.28 -6.52 -10.76
CA LYS A 39 -5.83 -6.24 -10.77
C LYS A 39 -5.24 -6.35 -9.36
N TRP A 40 -3.94 -6.62 -9.31
CA TRP A 40 -3.16 -6.61 -8.08
C TRP A 40 -2.82 -5.18 -7.65
N ALA A 41 -2.73 -4.94 -6.35
CA ALA A 41 -2.43 -3.65 -5.76
C ALA A 41 -1.67 -3.83 -4.44
N LEU A 42 -1.17 -2.72 -3.93
CA LEU A 42 -0.64 -2.64 -2.58
C LEU A 42 -1.84 -2.65 -1.62
N PRO A 43 -1.72 -3.27 -0.44
CA PRO A 43 -2.68 -3.06 0.63
C PRO A 43 -2.78 -1.57 0.96
N GLY A 44 -3.98 -1.05 1.13
CA GLY A 44 -4.19 0.38 1.29
C GLY A 44 -5.62 0.82 1.10
N GLY A 45 -5.91 2.03 1.60
CA GLY A 45 -7.25 2.57 1.61
C GLY A 45 -7.28 4.04 1.98
N PHE A 46 -8.46 4.54 2.33
CA PHE A 46 -8.64 5.95 2.67
C PHE A 46 -8.25 6.20 4.13
N VAL A 47 -7.78 7.42 4.39
CA VAL A 47 -7.58 7.92 5.76
C VAL A 47 -8.92 8.44 6.29
N ASP A 48 -9.35 7.93 7.45
CA ASP A 48 -10.55 8.39 8.14
C ASP A 48 -10.35 9.78 8.80
N GLU A 49 -11.45 10.49 9.07
CA GLU A 49 -11.44 11.89 9.55
C GLU A 49 -10.62 12.09 10.84
N ASP A 50 -10.63 11.11 11.75
CA ASP A 50 -10.05 11.20 13.09
C ASP A 50 -8.77 10.35 13.26
N GLU A 51 -8.15 9.90 12.17
CA GLU A 51 -6.90 9.12 12.23
C GLU A 51 -5.75 9.79 11.48
N ILE A 52 -4.52 9.49 11.94
CA ILE A 52 -3.30 9.89 11.22
C ILE A 52 -2.97 8.86 10.14
N PRO A 53 -2.27 9.24 9.05
CA PRO A 53 -1.94 8.30 7.96
C PRO A 53 -1.19 7.04 8.41
N GLU A 54 -0.30 7.15 9.40
CA GLU A 54 0.41 5.99 9.97
C GLU A 54 -0.55 4.98 10.62
N LYS A 55 -1.66 5.45 11.20
CA LYS A 55 -2.69 4.59 11.80
C LYS A 55 -3.61 4.00 10.73
N ALA A 56 -3.99 4.81 9.74
CA ALA A 56 -4.74 4.35 8.59
C ALA A 56 -4.02 3.18 7.90
N VAL A 57 -2.72 3.31 7.62
CA VAL A 57 -2.00 2.25 6.88
C VAL A 57 -1.85 0.96 7.69
N GLN A 58 -1.74 1.06 9.02
CA GLN A 58 -1.74 -0.10 9.92
C GLN A 58 -3.10 -0.78 9.93
N ARG A 59 -4.19 0.00 10.00
CA ARG A 59 -5.57 -0.48 9.98
C ARG A 59 -5.87 -1.20 8.66
N GLU A 60 -5.63 -0.54 7.53
CA GLU A 60 -5.86 -1.09 6.19
C GLU A 60 -5.04 -2.38 5.97
N LEU A 61 -3.75 -2.38 6.32
CA LEU A 61 -2.92 -3.59 6.21
C LEU A 61 -3.51 -4.75 7.01
N LYS A 62 -3.96 -4.49 8.24
CA LYS A 62 -4.54 -5.51 9.11
C LYS A 62 -5.88 -6.02 8.59
N GLU A 63 -6.75 -5.14 8.12
CA GLU A 63 -8.07 -5.50 7.58
C GLU A 63 -7.94 -6.31 6.28
N GLU A 64 -7.02 -5.93 5.40
CA GLU A 64 -6.89 -6.54 4.08
C GLU A 64 -6.02 -7.81 4.08
N THR A 65 -5.16 -8.01 5.09
CA THR A 65 -4.15 -9.08 5.09
C THR A 65 -3.97 -9.82 6.43
N ASN A 66 -4.65 -9.40 7.51
CA ASN A 66 -4.44 -9.88 8.89
C ASN A 66 -3.05 -9.63 9.49
N LEU A 67 -2.14 -8.97 8.77
CA LEU A 67 -0.82 -8.62 9.29
C LEU A 67 -0.90 -7.39 10.21
N ASP A 68 -0.41 -7.53 11.43
CA ASP A 68 -0.31 -6.44 12.41
C ASP A 68 1.16 -6.00 12.53
N LEU A 69 1.60 -5.21 11.55
CA LEU A 69 2.97 -4.70 11.45
C LEU A 69 2.98 -3.20 11.68
N LYS A 70 4.14 -2.66 12.09
CA LYS A 70 4.36 -1.21 12.18
C LYS A 70 5.16 -0.73 10.95
N PRO A 71 4.83 0.45 10.39
CA PRO A 71 5.62 0.99 9.30
C PRO A 71 7.02 1.31 9.81
N LEU A 72 8.02 0.96 9.02
CA LEU A 72 9.41 1.24 9.33
C LEU A 72 9.80 2.66 8.88
N SER A 73 9.26 3.11 7.74
CA SER A 73 9.53 4.44 7.20
C SER A 73 8.45 4.88 6.21
N MET A 74 8.36 6.19 5.95
CA MET A 74 7.57 6.76 4.86
C MET A 74 8.39 6.73 3.56
N ILE A 75 7.81 6.23 2.48
CA ILE A 75 8.41 6.19 1.13
C ILE A 75 8.24 7.54 0.44
N GLY A 76 7.06 8.14 0.58
CA GLY A 76 6.75 9.45 0.02
C GLY A 76 5.26 9.70 -0.16
N VAL A 77 4.97 10.87 -0.72
CA VAL A 77 3.62 11.33 -1.06
C VAL A 77 3.46 11.33 -2.57
N PHE A 78 2.40 10.72 -3.06
CA PHE A 78 2.08 10.53 -4.48
C PHE A 78 0.77 11.26 -4.78
N GLY A 79 0.86 12.33 -5.57
CA GLY A 79 -0.26 13.24 -5.83
C GLY A 79 -0.39 13.66 -7.30
N GLU A 80 0.23 12.91 -8.21
CA GLU A 80 0.19 13.20 -9.64
C GLU A 80 -1.24 13.24 -10.18
N LYS A 81 -1.49 14.20 -11.08
CA LYS A 81 -2.83 14.37 -11.66
C LYS A 81 -3.22 13.10 -12.44
N GLY A 82 -4.35 12.51 -12.08
CA GLY A 82 -4.87 11.31 -12.74
C GLY A 82 -4.27 9.99 -12.25
N ARG A 83 -3.48 10.00 -11.17
CA ARG A 83 -3.00 8.76 -10.53
C ARG A 83 -4.16 7.83 -10.10
N ASP A 84 -5.29 8.43 -9.76
CA ASP A 84 -6.52 7.73 -9.42
C ASP A 84 -7.67 8.22 -10.34
N PRO A 85 -8.33 7.34 -11.10
CA PRO A 85 -9.44 7.72 -11.96
C PRO A 85 -10.69 8.16 -11.20
N ARG A 86 -10.75 7.95 -9.87
CA ARG A 86 -11.85 8.44 -9.03
C ARG A 86 -11.82 9.95 -8.81
N GLY A 87 -10.69 10.62 -9.06
CA GLY A 87 -10.57 12.07 -8.97
C GLY A 87 -9.25 12.54 -8.36
N TRP A 88 -9.29 13.69 -7.68
CA TRP A 88 -8.11 14.23 -7.01
C TRP A 88 -7.82 13.43 -5.74
N THR A 89 -6.82 12.56 -5.79
CA THR A 89 -6.41 11.69 -4.68
C THR A 89 -4.92 11.84 -4.44
N ILE A 90 -4.53 11.93 -3.16
CA ILE A 90 -3.14 11.90 -2.71
C ILE A 90 -2.94 10.63 -1.90
N SER A 91 -1.92 9.83 -2.23
CA SER A 91 -1.54 8.67 -1.41
C SER A 91 -0.23 8.91 -0.66
N ILE A 92 -0.18 8.44 0.59
CA ILE A 92 1.03 8.43 1.41
C ILE A 92 1.47 6.96 1.54
N ALA A 93 2.62 6.63 0.95
CA ALA A 93 3.10 5.26 0.95
C ALA A 93 4.09 5.01 2.10
N TYR A 94 3.94 3.88 2.77
CA TYR A 94 4.76 3.45 3.89
C TYR A 94 5.43 2.11 3.60
N TYR A 95 6.67 1.97 4.06
CA TYR A 95 7.44 0.76 3.94
C TYR A 95 7.31 -0.09 5.21
N PHE A 96 7.09 -1.39 5.04
CA PHE A 96 7.01 -2.38 6.11
C PHE A 96 7.95 -3.54 5.82
N GLU A 97 8.57 -4.07 6.87
CA GLU A 97 9.34 -5.31 6.80
C GLU A 97 8.51 -6.45 7.40
N CYS A 98 8.44 -7.58 6.70
CA CYS A 98 7.81 -8.80 7.16
C CYS A 98 8.85 -9.93 7.18
N ILE A 99 9.00 -10.60 8.31
CA ILE A 99 9.86 -11.78 8.42
C ILE A 99 9.19 -13.00 7.80
N GLU A 100 9.98 -13.97 7.34
CA GLU A 100 9.47 -15.16 6.64
C GLU A 100 8.38 -15.90 7.44
N GLU A 101 8.53 -16.01 8.77
CA GLU A 101 7.60 -16.75 9.63
C GLU A 101 6.19 -16.16 9.63
N LEU A 102 6.07 -14.84 9.44
CA LEU A 102 4.79 -14.14 9.42
C LEU A 102 4.12 -14.15 8.05
N MET A 103 4.81 -14.54 6.98
CA MET A 103 4.25 -14.54 5.62
C MET A 103 2.99 -15.42 5.52
N SER A 104 2.96 -16.54 6.23
CA SER A 104 1.83 -17.49 6.23
C SER A 104 0.58 -16.97 6.95
N MET A 105 0.74 -15.92 7.79
CA MET A 105 -0.38 -15.24 8.44
C MET A 105 -1.10 -14.29 7.48
N ALA A 106 -0.43 -13.88 6.40
CA ALA A 106 -1.01 -13.00 5.40
C ALA A 106 -2.16 -13.72 4.69
N LYS A 107 -3.38 -13.35 5.07
CA LYS A 107 -4.64 -13.86 4.51
C LYS A 107 -5.63 -12.73 4.53
N SER A 108 -6.47 -12.60 3.51
CA SER A 108 -7.48 -11.56 3.57
C SER A 108 -8.38 -11.70 4.80
N GLY A 109 -8.68 -10.58 5.46
CA GLY A 109 -9.70 -10.51 6.50
C GLY A 109 -11.12 -10.75 5.99
N SER A 110 -11.30 -10.92 4.67
CA SER A 110 -12.58 -11.23 4.04
C SER A 110 -12.47 -12.47 3.15
N ASP A 111 -13.47 -13.35 3.18
CA ASP A 111 -13.54 -14.63 2.45
C ASP A 111 -13.39 -14.55 0.91
N SER A 112 -13.16 -13.35 0.35
CA SER A 112 -13.15 -13.09 -1.09
C SER A 112 -11.97 -12.23 -1.58
N ALA A 113 -11.03 -11.79 -0.73
CA ALA A 113 -9.83 -11.09 -1.24
C ALA A 113 -8.67 -12.07 -1.35
N GLU A 114 -8.09 -12.15 -2.54
CA GLU A 114 -6.85 -12.88 -2.75
C GLU A 114 -5.70 -11.97 -2.28
N THR A 115 -4.90 -12.49 -1.36
CA THR A 115 -3.65 -11.88 -0.89
C THR A 115 -2.52 -12.84 -1.23
N GLU A 116 -1.47 -12.36 -1.88
CA GLU A 116 -0.39 -13.22 -2.36
C GLU A 116 0.97 -12.52 -2.31
N TRP A 117 2.02 -13.31 -2.15
CA TRP A 117 3.41 -12.86 -2.14
C TRP A 117 4.03 -13.05 -3.53
N PHE A 118 4.47 -11.96 -4.14
CA PHE A 118 5.12 -11.98 -5.45
C PHE A 118 6.62 -11.72 -5.32
N PRO A 119 7.48 -12.37 -6.13
CA PRO A 119 8.88 -11.98 -6.22
C PRO A 119 9.01 -10.51 -6.63
N THR A 120 9.87 -9.75 -5.95
CA THR A 120 10.12 -8.34 -6.27
C THR A 120 10.70 -8.13 -7.68
N SER A 121 11.30 -9.16 -8.27
CA SER A 121 11.81 -9.19 -9.65
C SER A 121 10.73 -9.50 -10.69
N GLU A 122 9.56 -10.01 -10.29
CA GLU A 122 8.52 -10.50 -11.20
C GLU A 122 7.14 -10.06 -10.69
N LEU A 123 6.87 -8.77 -10.81
CA LEU A 123 5.60 -8.19 -10.39
C LEU A 123 4.51 -8.42 -11.45
N PRO A 124 3.27 -8.72 -11.02
CA PRO A 124 2.14 -8.80 -11.94
C PRO A 124 1.75 -7.42 -12.48
N GLU A 125 0.71 -7.35 -13.31
CA GLU A 125 0.08 -6.06 -13.62
C GLU A 125 -0.54 -5.43 -12.36
N LEU A 126 -0.14 -4.19 -12.08
CA LEU A 126 -0.57 -3.45 -10.91
C LEU A 126 -1.63 -2.41 -11.25
N ALA A 127 -2.51 -2.14 -10.28
CA ALA A 127 -3.45 -1.03 -10.31
C ALA A 127 -2.75 0.32 -10.06
N PHE A 128 -3.37 1.39 -10.57
CA PHE A 128 -2.94 2.77 -10.38
C PHE A 128 -1.44 2.98 -10.74
N ASP A 129 -0.73 3.75 -9.94
CA ASP A 129 0.70 4.04 -10.00
C ASP A 129 1.54 3.14 -9.08
N HIS A 130 1.01 2.01 -8.60
CA HIS A 130 1.66 1.20 -7.56
C HIS A 130 3.00 0.61 -7.99
N LYS A 131 3.21 0.41 -9.31
CA LYS A 131 4.51 0.03 -9.85
C LYS A 131 5.59 1.08 -9.53
N GLU A 132 5.24 2.36 -9.60
CA GLU A 132 6.15 3.46 -9.27
C GLU A 132 6.44 3.51 -7.76
N ILE A 133 5.40 3.35 -6.94
CA ILE A 133 5.52 3.30 -5.47
C ILE A 133 6.50 2.19 -5.05
N ILE A 134 6.34 0.98 -5.61
CA ILE A 134 7.21 -0.16 -5.32
C ILE A 134 8.64 0.12 -5.81
N ALA A 135 8.81 0.63 -7.03
CA ALA A 135 10.14 0.95 -7.56
C ALA A 135 10.88 1.93 -6.65
N LYS A 136 10.20 2.97 -6.17
CA LYS A 136 10.77 3.95 -5.23
C LYS A 136 11.16 3.34 -3.88
N ALA A 137 10.33 2.44 -3.36
CA ALA A 137 10.60 1.73 -2.12
C ALA A 137 11.85 0.83 -2.22
N LEU A 138 12.01 0.14 -3.36
CA LEU A 138 13.13 -0.77 -3.59
C LEU A 138 14.44 -0.02 -3.90
N ASP A 139 14.41 1.12 -4.60
CA ASP A 139 15.60 1.97 -4.81
C ASP A 139 16.13 2.54 -3.48
N GLY A 140 15.22 2.92 -2.57
CA GLY A 140 15.59 3.46 -1.26
C GLY A 140 16.36 2.47 -0.37
N LYS A 141 16.11 1.16 -0.50
CA LYS A 141 16.84 0.11 0.24
C LYS A 141 18.30 -0.02 -0.19
N ASP A 142 18.59 0.21 -1.46
CA ASP A 142 19.94 0.06 -1.99
C ASP A 142 20.89 1.15 -1.45
N ARG A 143 20.30 2.25 -0.94
CA ARG A 143 21.04 3.36 -0.30
C ARG A 143 21.23 3.16 1.20
N SER A 144 20.31 2.49 1.91
CA SER A 144 20.45 2.23 3.35
C SER A 144 21.44 1.11 3.67
N LYS A 145 21.68 0.17 2.72
CA LYS A 145 22.72 -0.87 2.85
C LYS A 145 24.16 -0.40 2.58
N LYS A 146 24.36 0.80 2.03
CA LYS A 146 25.70 1.36 1.74
C LYS A 146 26.31 2.19 2.88
N THR A 147 25.63 2.28 4.02
CA THR A 147 26.04 3.12 5.16
C THR A 147 26.25 2.30 6.44
N GLN A 148 26.55 1.00 6.33
CA GLN A 148 27.06 0.19 7.44
C GLN A 148 28.42 -0.40 7.08
#